data_AF-A0A6P3FM77-F1
#
_entry.id   AF-A0A6P3FM77-F1
#
_cell.length_a   1.000
_cell.length_b   1.000
_cell.length_c   1.000
_cell.angle_alpha   90.00
_cell.angle_beta   90.00
_cell.angle_gamma   90.00
#
_symmetry.space_group_name_H-M   'P 1'
#
loop_
_entity.id
_entity.type
_entity.pdbx_description
1 polymer ?
#
loop_
_entity_poly.entity_id
_entity_poly.type
_entity_poly.pdbx_seq_one_letter_code
_entity_poly.pdbx_strand_id
1 'polypeptide(L)'
;MSEEGPQECAEPAAPKAEAPPERTSDYYRVSERLPVRFNNPGWFRGYRATAAASVYRTSNQAYGSRAPTVHEMPKVFYSSSSQFSRQLSASGMFRDNTFNVSMEKSVVTGPDNYITPCDRLNFHPSYNVNKPSICD
;
A
#
# COMPACT_ATOMS: atom_id res chain seq x y z
N MET A 1 -11.69 13.73 74.87
CA MET A 1 -11.91 13.86 73.42
C MET A 1 -10.54 14.05 72.80
N SER A 2 -9.92 12.98 72.34
CA SER A 2 -8.54 13.00 71.84
C SER A 2 -8.56 13.29 70.34
N GLU A 3 -7.73 14.24 69.94
CA GLU A 3 -7.53 14.70 68.57
C GLU A 3 -6.69 13.66 67.82
N GLU A 4 -7.20 13.15 66.71
CA GLU A 4 -6.49 12.20 65.85
C GLU A 4 -5.98 12.95 64.61
N GLY A 5 -4.66 13.03 64.47
CA GLY A 5 -3.97 13.80 63.44
C GLY A 5 -4.13 13.22 62.02
N PRO A 6 -3.86 14.04 60.98
CA PRO A 6 -4.03 13.61 59.60
C PRO A 6 -2.97 12.57 59.21
N GLN A 7 -3.43 11.40 58.75
CA GLN A 7 -2.57 10.33 58.26
C GLN A 7 -1.79 10.77 57.01
N GLU A 8 -0.50 10.54 57.14
CA GLU A 8 0.61 10.82 56.26
C GLU A 8 0.43 10.20 54.85
N CYS A 9 0.77 10.97 53.82
CA CYS A 9 0.69 10.57 52.43
C CYS A 9 1.57 9.33 52.18
N ALA A 10 0.95 8.23 51.74
CA ALA A 10 1.65 7.04 51.31
C ALA A 10 2.62 7.37 50.15
N GLU A 11 3.89 7.05 50.35
CA GLU A 11 4.94 7.13 49.33
C GLU A 11 4.57 6.30 48.09
N PRO A 12 4.82 6.81 46.86
CA PRO A 12 4.59 6.02 45.65
C PRO A 12 5.60 4.87 45.58
N ALA A 13 5.08 3.64 45.62
CA ALA A 13 5.83 2.41 45.44
C ALA A 13 6.74 2.47 44.20
N ALA A 14 8.00 2.09 44.39
CA ALA A 14 9.04 2.01 43.38
C ALA A 14 8.57 1.30 42.09
N PRO A 15 9.05 1.71 40.90
CA PRO A 15 8.68 1.08 39.65
C PRO A 15 9.09 -0.39 39.68
N LYS A 16 8.08 -1.26 39.65
CA LYS A 16 8.20 -2.71 39.47
C LYS A 16 9.06 -2.95 38.23
N ALA A 17 10.19 -3.65 38.41
CA ALA A 17 11.13 -3.97 37.35
C ALA A 17 10.38 -4.40 36.09
N GLU A 18 10.54 -3.64 35.00
CA GLU A 18 9.87 -3.93 33.73
C GLU A 18 10.30 -5.33 33.29
N ALA A 19 9.32 -6.22 33.12
CA ALA A 19 9.55 -7.52 32.53
C ALA A 19 10.29 -7.34 31.19
N PRO A 20 11.19 -8.26 30.81
CA PRO A 20 11.85 -8.22 29.51
C PRO A 20 10.82 -8.00 28.40
N PRO A 21 11.13 -7.21 27.36
CA PRO A 21 10.18 -6.94 26.30
C PRO A 21 9.77 -8.25 25.63
N GLU A 22 8.54 -8.69 25.91
CA GLU A 22 7.98 -9.93 25.37
C GLU A 22 7.81 -9.81 23.86
N ARG A 23 8.39 -10.74 23.10
CA ARG A 23 8.24 -10.78 21.64
C ARG A 23 7.16 -11.76 21.24
N THR A 24 6.44 -11.47 20.17
CA THR A 24 5.37 -12.38 19.71
C THR A 24 5.91 -13.69 19.16
N SER A 25 7.10 -13.65 18.58
CA SER A 25 7.85 -14.83 18.13
C SER A 25 8.25 -15.80 19.26
N ASP A 26 8.35 -15.34 20.51
CA ASP A 26 8.70 -16.20 21.64
C ASP A 26 7.52 -17.13 22.02
N TYR A 27 6.29 -16.67 21.80
CA TYR A 27 5.05 -17.39 22.16
C TYR A 27 4.36 -18.04 20.95
N TYR A 28 4.52 -17.46 19.76
CA TYR A 28 3.81 -17.88 18.56
C TYR A 28 4.74 -18.03 17.36
N ARG A 29 4.35 -18.92 16.44
CA ARG A 29 4.97 -19.00 15.12
C ARG A 29 4.54 -17.78 14.28
N VAL A 30 5.52 -16.96 13.93
CA VAL A 30 5.36 -15.70 13.19
C VAL A 30 5.98 -15.83 11.81
N SER A 31 5.43 -15.15 10.80
CA SER A 31 6.03 -15.13 9.46
C SER A 31 7.28 -14.26 9.41
N GLU A 32 8.27 -14.66 8.61
CA GLU A 32 9.53 -13.88 8.42
C GLU A 32 9.28 -12.47 7.86
N ARG A 33 8.18 -12.30 7.12
CA ARG A 33 7.78 -11.02 6.52
C ARG A 33 6.96 -10.13 7.46
N LEU A 34 6.76 -10.52 8.72
CA LEU A 34 6.01 -9.70 9.67
C LEU A 34 6.81 -8.43 10.00
N PRO A 35 6.22 -7.23 9.88
CA PRO A 35 6.86 -6.00 10.33
C PRO A 35 7.32 -6.09 11.79
N VAL A 36 8.55 -5.64 12.06
CA VAL A 36 9.19 -5.75 13.39
C VAL A 36 8.36 -5.12 14.51
N ARG A 37 7.53 -4.12 14.17
CA ARG A 37 6.61 -3.47 15.12
C ARG A 37 5.54 -4.40 15.66
N PHE A 38 5.04 -5.34 14.87
CA PHE A 38 4.08 -6.35 15.34
C PHE A 38 4.77 -7.49 16.11
N ASN A 39 6.08 -7.70 15.92
CA ASN A 39 6.83 -8.64 16.74
C ASN A 39 7.12 -8.10 18.15
N ASN A 40 7.21 -6.77 18.31
CA ASN A 40 7.53 -6.10 19.56
C ASN A 40 6.37 -5.20 20.02
N PRO A 41 5.39 -5.72 20.80
CA PRO A 41 4.23 -4.94 21.25
C PRO A 41 4.62 -3.69 22.05
N GLY A 42 5.77 -3.70 22.73
CA GLY A 42 6.29 -2.54 23.46
C GLY A 42 6.63 -1.31 22.59
N TRP A 43 6.66 -1.44 21.26
CA TRP A 43 6.85 -0.30 20.36
C TRP A 43 5.58 0.55 20.16
N PHE A 44 4.40 0.01 20.50
CA PHE A 44 3.15 0.77 20.48
C PHE A 44 3.07 1.67 21.72
N ARG A 45 3.40 2.95 21.54
CA ARG A 45 3.33 3.98 22.57
C ARG A 45 1.97 4.67 22.58
N GLY A 46 1.63 5.34 23.68
CA GLY A 46 0.38 6.11 23.81
C GLY A 46 -0.80 5.32 24.36
N TYR A 47 -0.66 4.00 24.47
CA TYR A 47 -1.57 3.16 25.23
C TYR A 47 -1.12 3.14 26.69
N ARG A 48 -1.97 3.65 27.58
CA ARG A 48 -1.95 3.57 29.04
C ARG A 48 -2.90 4.66 29.53
N ALA A 49 -3.70 4.37 30.54
CA ALA A 49 -4.44 5.43 31.19
C ALA A 49 -3.44 6.44 31.76
N THR A 50 -3.47 7.68 31.27
CA THR A 50 -3.01 8.82 32.07
C THR A 50 -3.76 8.75 33.40
N ALA A 51 -3.06 8.89 34.52
CA ALA A 51 -3.68 8.84 35.83
C ALA A 51 -4.71 9.97 35.97
N ALA A 52 -5.95 9.70 35.58
CA ALA A 52 -7.07 10.59 35.83
C ALA A 52 -7.37 10.55 37.33
N ALA A 53 -7.67 11.70 37.92
CA ALA A 53 -8.22 11.74 39.27
C ALA A 53 -9.43 10.80 39.32
N SER A 54 -9.47 9.91 40.32
CA SER A 54 -10.45 8.81 40.43
C SER A 54 -11.91 9.26 40.33
N VAL A 55 -12.17 10.53 40.64
CA VAL A 55 -13.49 11.17 40.65
C VAL A 55 -14.01 11.53 39.24
N TYR A 56 -13.14 11.78 38.26
CA TYR A 56 -13.52 12.24 36.91
C TYR A 56 -13.16 11.23 35.81
N ARG A 57 -13.61 9.98 35.99
CA ARG A 57 -13.42 8.91 35.00
C ARG A 57 -14.66 8.76 34.12
N THR A 58 -14.50 8.95 32.81
CA THR A 58 -15.57 8.70 31.83
C THR A 58 -15.43 7.30 31.20
N SER A 59 -16.52 6.76 30.66
CA SER A 59 -16.52 5.46 29.96
C SER A 59 -15.58 5.46 28.74
N ASN A 60 -15.48 6.58 28.03
CA ASN A 60 -14.61 6.73 26.86
C ASN A 60 -13.13 6.60 27.22
N GLN A 61 -12.73 6.89 28.47
CA GLN A 61 -11.35 6.68 28.93
C GLN A 61 -10.96 5.19 29.01
N ALA A 62 -11.91 4.25 28.89
CA ALA A 62 -11.59 2.83 28.79
C ALA A 62 -10.95 2.47 27.45
N TYR A 63 -11.38 3.14 26.36
CA TYR A 63 -10.80 2.93 25.03
C TYR A 63 -9.35 3.43 24.98
N GLY A 64 -8.43 2.63 24.43
CA GLY A 64 -7.01 2.97 24.34
C GLY A 64 -6.24 2.97 25.66
N SER A 65 -6.91 2.68 26.80
CA SER A 65 -6.26 2.67 28.12
C SER A 65 -5.32 1.48 28.36
N ARG A 66 -5.50 0.40 27.61
CA ARG A 66 -4.72 -0.84 27.72
C ARG A 66 -3.70 -0.93 26.61
N ALA A 67 -2.45 -1.24 26.98
CA ALA A 67 -1.39 -1.48 26.02
C ALA A 67 -1.58 -2.81 25.30
N PRO A 68 -1.25 -2.87 24.00
CA PRO A 68 -1.33 -4.10 23.24
C PRO A 68 -0.37 -5.16 23.79
N THR A 69 -0.82 -6.41 23.80
CA THR A 69 -0.07 -7.57 24.30
C THR A 69 0.35 -8.53 23.18
N VAL A 70 1.24 -9.47 23.48
CA VAL A 70 1.69 -10.49 22.52
C VAL A 70 0.52 -11.29 21.92
N HIS A 71 -0.53 -11.53 22.70
CA HIS A 71 -1.69 -12.32 22.28
C HIS A 71 -2.65 -11.56 21.37
N GLU A 72 -2.55 -10.23 21.31
CA GLU A 72 -3.36 -9.37 20.43
C GLU A 72 -2.66 -9.08 19.09
N MET A 73 -1.34 -9.26 19.03
CA MET A 73 -0.54 -8.98 17.83
C MET A 73 -0.78 -10.00 16.72
N PRO A 74 -0.82 -9.56 15.45
CA PRO A 74 -1.00 -10.45 14.31
C PRO A 74 0.25 -11.31 14.07
N LYS A 75 0.05 -12.58 13.70
CA LYS A 75 1.14 -13.50 13.32
C LYS A 75 1.63 -13.30 11.89
N VAL A 76 0.77 -12.75 11.02
CA VAL A 76 1.02 -12.49 9.60
C VAL A 76 0.38 -11.16 9.22
N PHE A 77 1.08 -10.37 8.40
CA PHE A 77 0.57 -9.10 7.89
C PHE A 77 0.76 -9.02 6.38
N TYR A 78 -0.35 -8.87 5.64
CA TYR A 78 -0.36 -8.74 4.19
C TYR A 78 -0.48 -7.27 3.79
N SER A 79 0.65 -6.56 3.73
CA SER A 79 0.68 -5.18 3.25
C SER A 79 0.50 -5.11 1.74
N SER A 80 -0.39 -4.27 1.25
CA SER A 80 -0.39 -3.83 -0.15
C SER A 80 0.57 -2.63 -0.30
N SER A 81 1.58 -2.77 -1.17
CA SER A 81 2.49 -1.66 -1.48
C SER A 81 1.94 -0.85 -2.65
N SER A 82 1.71 0.45 -2.45
CA SER A 82 1.32 1.37 -3.53
C SER A 82 2.52 2.05 -4.21
N GLN A 83 3.75 1.56 -4.01
CA GLN A 83 4.97 2.22 -4.52
C GLN A 83 4.95 2.41 -6.04
N PHE A 84 4.59 1.36 -6.79
CA PHE A 84 4.46 1.41 -8.24
C PHE A 84 3.41 2.43 -8.70
N SER A 85 2.19 2.33 -8.15
CA SER A 85 1.11 3.25 -8.49
C SER A 85 1.41 4.69 -8.08
N ARG A 86 2.13 4.91 -6.99
CA ARG A 86 2.54 6.25 -6.53
C ARG A 86 3.49 6.90 -7.54
N GLN A 87 4.45 6.13 -8.06
CA GLN A 87 5.36 6.61 -9.12
C GLN A 87 4.58 7.03 -10.37
N LEU A 88 3.62 6.23 -10.83
CA LEU A 88 2.78 6.56 -11.98
C LEU A 88 1.80 7.70 -11.70
N SER A 89 1.28 7.81 -10.48
CA SER A 89 0.37 8.90 -10.11
C SER A 89 1.05 10.27 -10.16
N ALA A 90 2.37 10.31 -9.91
CA ALA A 90 3.14 11.55 -9.98
C ALA A 90 3.30 12.09 -11.42
N SER A 91 3.25 11.24 -12.45
CA SER A 91 3.37 11.67 -13.85
C SER A 91 2.09 12.31 -14.43
N GLY A 92 0.98 12.29 -13.68
CA GLY A 92 -0.29 12.88 -14.13
C GLY A 92 -1.02 12.04 -15.18
N MET A 93 -1.95 12.66 -15.91
CA MET A 93 -2.78 11.99 -16.90
C MET A 93 -1.99 11.68 -18.19
N PHE A 94 -2.10 10.44 -18.67
CA PHE A 94 -1.51 10.03 -19.95
C PHE A 94 -2.06 10.89 -21.11
N ARG A 95 -1.17 11.30 -22.01
CA ARG A 95 -1.50 11.97 -23.27
C ARG A 95 -0.74 11.30 -24.39
N ASP A 96 -1.44 10.98 -25.47
CA ASP A 96 -0.83 10.53 -26.72
C ASP A 96 -0.58 11.75 -27.62
N ASN A 97 0.69 12.05 -27.89
CA ASN A 97 1.12 13.11 -28.79
C ASN A 97 1.87 12.54 -30.01
N THR A 98 1.70 11.25 -30.31
CA THR A 98 2.41 10.60 -31.42
C THR A 98 1.67 10.76 -32.75
N PHE A 99 2.43 10.83 -33.85
CA PHE A 99 1.86 10.79 -35.20
C PHE A 99 1.80 9.34 -35.70
N ASN A 100 0.75 9.01 -36.44
CA ASN A 100 0.68 7.71 -37.11
C ASN A 100 1.63 7.70 -38.33
N VAL A 101 2.70 6.91 -38.23
CA VAL A 101 3.70 6.69 -39.31
C VAL A 101 3.60 5.26 -39.85
N SER A 102 2.55 4.51 -39.51
CA SER A 102 2.39 3.16 -40.05
C SER A 102 2.15 3.22 -41.55
N MET A 103 3.03 2.59 -42.32
CA MET A 103 2.80 2.34 -43.74
C MET A 103 1.68 1.31 -43.88
N GLU A 104 0.85 1.44 -44.92
CA GLU A 104 -0.22 0.49 -45.23
C GLU A 104 0.36 -0.94 -45.34
N LYS A 105 -0.25 -1.90 -44.63
CA LYS A 105 0.14 -3.32 -44.63
C LYS A 105 -0.89 -4.15 -45.39
N SER A 106 -1.29 -3.67 -46.55
CA SER A 106 -2.21 -4.39 -47.40
C SER A 106 -1.50 -5.61 -48.02
N VAL A 107 -2.15 -6.76 -47.96
CA VAL A 107 -1.65 -8.00 -48.58
C VAL A 107 -1.57 -7.84 -50.11
N VAL A 108 -2.44 -7.01 -50.69
CA VAL A 108 -2.54 -6.73 -52.13
C VAL A 108 -1.56 -5.65 -52.58
N THR A 109 -1.23 -4.70 -51.71
CA THR A 109 -0.35 -3.57 -52.01
C THR A 109 1.00 -3.84 -51.34
N GLY A 110 1.85 -4.63 -52.02
CA GLY A 110 3.20 -4.98 -51.56
C GLY A 110 4.13 -3.77 -51.34
N PRO A 111 5.40 -3.98 -50.94
CA PRO A 111 6.36 -2.91 -50.69
C PRO A 111 6.58 -1.95 -51.88
N ASP A 112 6.22 -2.37 -53.09
CA ASP A 112 6.32 -1.56 -54.32
C ASP A 112 5.09 -0.65 -54.56
N ASN A 113 4.21 -0.54 -53.58
CA ASN A 113 2.82 -0.18 -53.79
C ASN A 113 2.30 0.75 -52.68
N TYR A 114 3.17 1.60 -52.16
CA TYR A 114 2.74 2.73 -51.33
C TYR A 114 1.92 3.66 -52.22
N ILE A 115 0.61 3.72 -52.00
CA ILE A 115 -0.26 4.74 -52.61
C ILE A 115 0.22 6.08 -52.06
N THR A 116 1.24 6.65 -52.69
CA THR A 116 1.69 7.99 -52.38
C THR A 116 0.51 8.92 -52.67
N PRO A 117 0.22 9.91 -51.81
CA PRO A 117 -0.88 10.85 -52.03
C PRO A 117 -0.74 11.63 -53.36
N CYS A 118 0.41 11.56 -54.00
CA CYS A 118 0.77 12.26 -55.22
C CYS A 118 0.44 11.52 -56.51
N ASP A 119 0.15 10.21 -56.49
CA ASP A 119 -0.14 9.50 -57.73
C ASP A 119 -1.34 8.56 -57.64
N ARG A 120 -2.51 9.13 -57.92
CA ARG A 120 -3.80 8.42 -57.96
C ARG A 120 -3.96 7.52 -59.19
N LEU A 121 -3.03 7.57 -60.14
CA LEU A 121 -3.10 6.81 -61.39
C LEU A 121 -2.02 5.72 -61.49
N ASN A 122 -1.09 5.67 -60.53
CA ASN A 122 -0.15 4.56 -60.39
C ASN A 122 -0.84 3.36 -59.72
N PHE A 123 -1.67 2.67 -60.50
CA PHE A 123 -2.18 1.36 -60.11
C PHE A 123 -1.06 0.32 -60.19
N HIS A 124 -1.05 -0.64 -59.27
CA HIS A 124 -0.10 -1.74 -59.28
C HIS A 124 -0.13 -2.47 -60.63
N PRO A 125 1.01 -2.99 -61.14
CA PRO A 125 1.03 -3.79 -62.36
C PRO A 125 0.09 -5.02 -62.36
N SER A 126 -0.33 -5.52 -61.19
CA SER A 126 -1.35 -6.59 -61.10
C SER A 126 -2.78 -6.10 -61.34
N TYR A 127 -3.03 -4.80 -61.29
CA TYR A 127 -4.31 -4.18 -61.61
C TYR A 127 -4.37 -3.90 -63.12
N ASN A 128 -4.63 -4.96 -63.89
CA ASN A 128 -4.89 -4.84 -65.32
C ASN A 128 -6.39 -4.76 -65.56
N VAL A 129 -6.93 -3.59 -65.91
CA VAL A 129 -8.37 -3.41 -66.21
C VAL A 129 -8.85 -4.33 -67.34
N ASN A 130 -7.93 -4.82 -68.18
CA ASN A 130 -8.22 -5.68 -69.32
C ASN A 130 -8.04 -7.19 -69.03
N LYS A 131 -7.71 -7.60 -67.80
CA LYS A 131 -7.57 -9.02 -67.41
C LYS A 131 -8.16 -9.27 -66.01
N PRO A 132 -8.77 -10.44 -65.75
CA PRO A 132 -9.24 -10.75 -64.40
C PRO A 132 -8.06 -10.75 -63.42
N SER A 133 -8.25 -10.17 -62.22
CA SER A 133 -7.24 -10.23 -61.16
C SER A 133 -7.09 -11.68 -60.73
N ILE A 134 -5.90 -12.24 -60.94
CA ILE A 134 -5.58 -13.61 -60.53
C ILE A 134 -5.24 -13.54 -59.04
N CYS A 135 -6.11 -14.10 -58.22
CA CYS A 135 -5.83 -14.40 -56.83
C CYS A 135 -5.74 -15.93 -56.74
N ASP A 136 -4.54 -16.46 -56.44
CA ASP A 136 -4.36 -17.84 -55.97
C ASP A 136 -4.58 -17.91 -54.46
#